data_AF-A0A1I7W196-F1
#
_entry.id   AF-A0A1I7W196-F1
#
_cell.length_a   1.000
_cell.length_b   1.000
_cell.length_c   1.000
_cell.angle_alpha   90.00
_cell.angle_beta   90.00
_cell.angle_gamma   90.00
#
_symmetry.space_group_name_H-M   'P 1'
#
loop_
_entity.id
_entity.type
_entity.pdbx_description
1 polymer ?
#
loop_
_entity_poly.entity_id
_entity_poly.type
_entity_poly.pdbx_seq_one_letter_code
_entity_poly.pdbx_strand_id
1 'polypeptide(L)'
;MLCFFMFAAIIIAVEGYRCKAGRITPEQRKAIVKQNNKFRSQPEQRKAIVKQNNKFRSQLVHGELKNKAGEFMPRGKNMLKM
;
A
#
# COMPACT_ATOMS: atom_id res chain seq x y z
N MET A 1 -7.45 -22.76 31.18
CA MET A 1 -6.60 -22.73 29.97
C MET A 1 -6.90 -21.53 29.06
N LEU A 2 -8.16 -21.21 28.72
CA LEU A 2 -8.52 -20.02 27.93
C LEU A 2 -7.96 -18.68 28.46
N CYS A 3 -7.95 -18.48 29.79
CA CYS A 3 -7.42 -17.26 30.38
C CYS A 3 -5.91 -17.06 30.07
N PHE A 4 -5.11 -18.12 30.08
CA PHE A 4 -3.66 -18.05 29.82
C PHE A 4 -3.35 -17.60 28.38
N PHE A 5 -4.12 -18.06 27.39
CA PHE A 5 -3.96 -17.63 25.99
C PHE A 5 -4.33 -16.15 25.81
N MET A 6 -5.36 -15.67 26.50
CA MET A 6 -5.75 -14.26 26.48
C MET A 6 -4.66 -13.37 27.09
N PHE A 7 -4.09 -13.77 28.24
CA PHE A 7 -2.98 -13.04 28.87
C PHE A 7 -1.74 -12.99 27.98
N ALA A 8 -1.35 -14.09 27.34
CA ALA A 8 -0.20 -14.12 26.43
C ALA A 8 -0.39 -13.18 25.23
N ALA A 9 -1.58 -13.15 24.62
CA ALA A 9 -1.89 -12.26 23.49
C ALA A 9 -1.85 -10.77 23.89
N ILE A 10 -2.34 -10.44 25.09
CA ILE A 10 -2.30 -9.07 25.63
C ILE A 10 -0.85 -8.64 25.90
N ILE A 11 -0.01 -9.53 26.45
CA ILE A 11 1.42 -9.23 26.73
C ILE A 11 2.21 -8.99 25.44
N ILE A 12 2.06 -9.83 24.41
CA ILE A 12 2.75 -9.67 23.12
C ILE A 12 2.34 -8.35 22.44
N ALA A 13 1.05 -7.99 22.50
CA ALA A 13 0.59 -6.70 22.00
C ALA A 13 1.20 -5.53 22.77
N VAL A 14 1.34 -5.62 24.10
CA VAL A 14 1.91 -4.56 24.94
C VAL A 14 3.41 -4.37 24.68
N GLU A 15 4.18 -5.43 24.42
CA GLU A 15 5.62 -5.33 24.15
C GLU A 15 5.94 -4.81 22.75
N GLY A 16 5.15 -5.13 21.73
CA GLY A 16 5.36 -4.63 20.36
C GLY A 16 5.24 -3.10 20.21
N TYR A 17 4.57 -2.43 21.15
CA TYR A 17 4.47 -0.95 21.17
C TYR A 17 5.45 -0.26 22.14
N ARG A 18 6.20 -1.03 22.94
CA ARG A 18 7.15 -0.50 23.93
C ARG A 18 8.55 -0.48 23.35
N CYS A 19 8.97 0.66 22.82
CA CYS A 19 10.39 0.89 22.49
C CYS A 19 11.08 1.62 23.64
N LYS A 20 12.11 0.99 24.23
CA LYS A 20 12.97 1.61 25.25
C LYS A 20 13.64 2.85 24.63
N ALA A 21 13.54 4.01 25.29
CA ALA A 21 13.99 5.33 24.80
C ALA A 21 13.25 5.92 23.57
N GLY A 22 12.06 5.45 23.24
CA GLY A 22 11.25 6.03 22.14
C GLY A 22 10.72 7.43 22.46
N ARG A 23 10.77 8.35 21.49
CA ARG A 23 10.21 9.72 21.57
C ARG A 23 8.67 9.79 21.45
N ILE A 24 8.01 8.64 21.28
CA ILE A 24 6.56 8.55 21.05
C ILE A 24 5.93 7.56 22.03
N THR A 25 4.71 7.86 22.48
CA THR A 25 3.99 6.99 23.41
C THR A 25 3.46 5.73 22.70
N PRO A 26 3.24 4.62 23.42
CA PRO A 26 2.64 3.42 22.84
C PRO A 26 1.28 3.68 22.16
N GLU A 27 0.47 4.59 22.69
CA GLU A 27 -0.81 4.97 22.10
C GLU A 27 -0.65 5.76 20.78
N GLN A 28 0.31 6.70 20.72
CA GLN A 28 0.68 7.36 19.48
C GLN A 28 1.15 6.36 18.43
N ARG A 29 1.92 5.35 18.83
CA ARG A 29 2.38 4.28 17.93
C ARG A 29 1.23 3.43 17.41
N LYS A 30 0.28 3.03 18.27
CA LYS A 30 -0.95 2.33 17.85
C LYS A 30 -1.75 3.17 16.86
N ALA A 31 -1.89 4.47 17.11
CA ALA A 31 -2.59 5.39 16.21
C ALA A 31 -1.89 5.48 14.84
N ILE A 32 -0.56 5.63 14.80
CA ILE A 32 0.23 5.65 13.57
C ILE A 32 0.08 4.34 12.80
N VAL A 33 0.19 3.18 13.48
CA VAL A 33 0.03 1.87 12.84
C VAL A 33 -1.38 1.71 12.27
N LYS A 34 -2.41 2.10 13.03
CA LYS A 34 -3.81 2.05 12.59
C LYS A 34 -4.06 2.97 11.38
N GLN A 35 -3.51 4.18 11.41
CA GLN A 35 -3.58 5.14 10.31
C GLN A 35 -2.88 4.62 9.05
N ASN A 36 -1.64 4.12 9.20
CA ASN A 36 -0.89 3.54 8.09
C ASN A 36 -1.59 2.30 7.50
N ASN A 37 -2.16 1.45 8.35
CA ASN A 37 -2.96 0.31 7.89
C ASN A 37 -4.23 0.78 7.17
N LYS A 38 -4.93 1.82 7.65
CA LYS A 38 -6.09 2.42 6.98
C LYS A 38 -5.74 3.00 5.61
N PHE A 39 -4.57 3.62 5.45
CA PHE A 39 -4.08 4.04 4.13
C PHE A 39 -3.74 2.84 3.24
N ARG A 40 -3.10 1.81 3.80
CA ARG A 40 -2.74 0.58 3.09
C ARG A 40 -3.97 -0.24 2.68
N SER A 41 -5.08 -0.14 3.42
CA SER A 41 -6.29 -0.95 3.28
C SER A 41 -7.46 -0.20 2.63
N GLN A 42 -7.22 0.85 1.83
CA GLN A 42 -8.27 1.45 1.00
C GLN A 42 -8.33 0.74 -0.37
N PRO A 43 -9.15 -0.33 -0.52
CA PRO A 43 -9.26 -1.07 -1.77
C PRO A 43 -9.68 -0.17 -2.94
N GLU A 44 -10.50 0.86 -2.71
CA GLU A 44 -10.91 1.78 -3.77
C GLU A 44 -9.76 2.63 -4.32
N GLN A 45 -8.85 3.10 -3.46
CA GLN A 45 -7.64 3.81 -3.91
C GLN A 45 -6.73 2.88 -4.71
N ARG A 46 -6.55 1.63 -4.26
CA ARG A 46 -5.77 0.61 -4.99
C ARG A 46 -6.39 0.30 -6.35
N LYS A 47 -7.70 0.10 -6.41
CA LYS A 47 -8.44 -0.12 -7.67
C LYS A 47 -8.27 1.06 -8.62
N ALA A 48 -8.36 2.29 -8.12
CA ALA A 48 -8.15 3.50 -8.92
C ALA A 48 -6.73 3.54 -9.52
N ILE A 49 -5.70 3.24 -8.73
CA ILE A 49 -4.31 3.18 -9.21
C ILE A 49 -4.13 2.11 -10.28
N VAL A 50 -4.63 0.89 -10.04
CA VAL A 50 -4.55 -0.22 -11.02
C VAL A 50 -5.28 0.13 -12.31
N LYS A 51 -6.47 0.72 -12.21
CA LYS A 51 -7.25 1.17 -13.37
C LYS A 51 -6.49 2.23 -14.18
N GLN A 52 -5.90 3.21 -13.50
CA GLN A 52 -5.15 4.28 -14.15
C GLN A 52 -3.87 3.75 -14.83
N ASN A 53 -3.12 2.87 -14.17
CA ASN A 53 -1.94 2.25 -14.75
C ASN A 53 -2.29 1.40 -15.97
N ASN A 54 -3.35 0.59 -15.90
CA ASN A 54 -3.81 -0.20 -17.03
C ASN A 54 -4.29 0.68 -18.19
N LYS A 55 -4.90 1.85 -17.91
CA LYS A 55 -5.23 2.84 -18.94
C LYS A 55 -3.96 3.35 -19.63
N PHE A 56 -2.96 3.79 -18.89
CA PHE A 56 -1.70 4.26 -19.48
C PHE A 56 -0.98 3.17 -20.27
N ARG A 57 -0.93 1.93 -19.76
CA ARG A 57 -0.38 0.78 -20.47
C ARG A 57 -1.10 0.53 -21.79
N SER A 58 -2.43 0.66 -21.81
CA SER A 58 -3.23 0.55 -23.03
C SER A 58 -2.88 1.66 -24.04
N GLN A 59 -2.89 2.92 -23.62
CA GLN A 59 -2.56 4.05 -24.50
C GLN A 59 -1.14 3.94 -25.05
N LEU A 60 -0.20 3.48 -24.23
CA LEU A 60 1.18 3.24 -24.64
C LEU A 60 1.26 2.20 -25.76
N VAL A 61 0.61 1.04 -25.62
CA VAL A 61 0.71 -0.02 -26.64
C VAL A 61 -0.03 0.28 -27.93
N HIS A 62 -1.02 1.18 -27.91
CA HIS A 62 -1.68 1.68 -29.12
C HIS A 62 -0.87 2.78 -29.83
N GLY A 63 0.21 3.26 -29.20
CA GLY A 63 1.08 4.32 -29.74
C GLY A 63 0.46 5.72 -29.62
N GLU A 64 -0.40 5.94 -28.63
CA GLU A 64 -1.13 7.20 -28.45
C GLU A 64 -0.36 8.22 -27.58
N LEU A 65 0.70 7.79 -26.91
CA LEU A 65 1.50 8.61 -25.99
C LEU A 65 2.76 9.13 -26.67
N LYS A 66 3.09 10.39 -26.42
CA LYS A 66 4.33 11.01 -26.93
C LYS A 66 5.48 10.87 -25.93
N ASN A 67 6.68 10.65 -26.44
CA ASN A 67 7.92 10.71 -25.68
C ASN A 67 8.34 12.18 -25.44
N LYS A 68 9.48 12.37 -24.76
CA LYS A 68 10.02 13.72 -24.49
C LYS A 68 10.36 14.50 -25.77
N ALA A 69 10.72 13.81 -26.85
CA ALA A 69 11.00 14.41 -28.15
C ALA A 69 9.72 14.79 -28.92
N GLY A 70 8.53 14.50 -28.37
CA GLY A 70 7.24 14.79 -29.02
C GLY A 70 6.81 13.74 -30.05
N GLU A 71 7.57 12.65 -30.18
CA GLU A 71 7.28 11.54 -31.09
C GLU A 71 6.35 10.53 -30.41
N PHE A 72 5.45 9.94 -31.18
CA PHE A 72 4.59 8.88 -30.68
C PHE A 72 5.41 7.63 -30.35
N MET A 73 5.12 7.04 -29.19
CA MET A 73 5.70 5.77 -28.77
C MET A 73 5.27 4.64 -29.73
N PRO A 74 6.13 3.64 -29.98
CA PRO A 74 5.82 2.55 -30.90
C PRO A 74 4.68 1.68 -30.36
N ARG A 75 3.94 1.04 -31.28
CA ARG A 75 2.92 0.06 -30.92
C ARG A 75 3.54 -1.16 -30.26
N GLY A 76 2.88 -1.67 -29.23
CA GLY A 76 3.30 -2.83 -28.46
C GLY A 76 2.35 -4.02 -28.61
N LYS A 77 2.82 -5.22 -28.26
CA LYS A 77 2.00 -6.43 -28.14
C LYS A 77 2.24 -7.09 -26.78
N ASN A 78 1.29 -7.91 -26.34
CA ASN A 78 1.39 -8.74 -25.13
C ASN A 78 1.69 -7.95 -23.83
N MET A 79 1.17 -6.73 -23.71
CA MET A 79 1.31 -5.93 -22.50
C MET A 79 0.40 -6.47 -21.39
N LEU A 80 0.99 -6.94 -20.30
CA LEU A 80 0.25 -7.54 -19.19
C LEU A 80 -0.63 -6.52 -18.48
N LYS A 81 -1.81 -6.96 -18.04
CA LYS A 81 -2.68 -6.19 -17.16
C LYS A 81 -2.21 -6.36 -15.71
N MET A 82 -2.17 -5.25 -14.96
CA MET A 82 -1.96 -5.24 -13.51
C MET A 82 -3.21 -5.66 -12.75
#